data_AF-A0A434RVR6-F1
#
_entry.id   AF-A0A434RVR6-F1
#
_cell.length_a   1.000
_cell.length_b   1.000
_cell.length_c   1.000
_cell.angle_alpha   90.00
_cell.angle_beta   90.00
_cell.angle_gamma   90.00
#
_symmetry.space_group_name_H-M   'P 1'
#
loop_
_entity.id
_entity.type
_entity.pdbx_description
1 polymer ?
#
loop_
_entity_poly.entity_id
_entity_poly.type
_entity_poly.pdbx_seq_one_letter_code
_entity_poly.pdbx_strand_id
1 'polypeptide(L)'
;GAPVDGESAAYAAARAMVEVAALAAVSDGKVEPSEFESIKADIRSFPGVGGVERGRLMAYASTLLRDPAAQQSAIKKLGSIGADVRARAVRAATSAILADGYAAPDEVKFLERLYKALSYPVEDLYSALHRGSVALDEPVAVAPETRTTGVPIPAQPPASSSGGIRIDHGRLERIKSETSAVSELLAGIFIEEEPPAPPSQAREPVAAEGTFAGLDGAHAKLLSLLAESSELDRQAFEDEARKLRLLPDGAIETINEWGFDRFDEPIIDGDERVSVVEHFRDKLRQSRVEA
;
A
#
# COMPACT_ATOMS: atom_id res chain seq x y z
N GLY A 1 38.37 -11.63 27.08
CA GLY A 1 38.55 -11.39 25.63
C GLY A 1 39.59 -10.31 25.44
N ALA A 2 40.44 -10.42 24.41
CA ALA A 2 41.49 -9.44 24.09
C ALA A 2 40.93 -8.01 23.96
N PRO A 3 41.76 -6.97 24.21
CA PRO A 3 41.34 -5.58 24.07
C PRO A 3 40.98 -5.29 22.62
N VAL A 4 39.91 -4.52 22.44
CA VAL A 4 39.41 -4.10 21.14
C VAL A 4 39.19 -2.61 21.22
N ASP A 5 39.63 -1.89 20.19
CA ASP A 5 39.37 -0.47 20.07
C ASP A 5 37.91 -0.25 19.66
N GLY A 6 37.07 0.02 20.65
CA GLY A 6 35.66 0.31 20.43
C GLY A 6 35.38 1.65 19.75
N GLU A 7 36.38 2.53 19.68
CA GLU A 7 36.28 3.88 19.09
C GLU A 7 36.77 3.92 17.63
N SER A 8 37.42 2.85 17.16
CA SER A 8 37.77 2.70 15.75
C SER A 8 36.53 2.87 14.86
N ALA A 9 36.61 3.80 13.91
CA ALA A 9 35.53 4.10 12.98
C ALA A 9 35.10 2.86 12.17
N ALA A 10 36.04 1.97 11.84
CA ALA A 10 35.76 0.73 11.13
C ALA A 10 34.96 -0.25 12.01
N TYR A 11 35.31 -0.38 13.29
CA TYR A 11 34.59 -1.23 14.23
C TYR A 11 33.20 -0.69 14.53
N ALA A 12 33.05 0.63 14.74
CA ALA A 12 31.76 1.27 14.95
C ALA A 12 30.82 1.10 13.75
N ALA A 13 31.34 1.23 12.53
CA ALA A 13 30.57 1.00 11.31
C ALA A 13 30.15 -0.47 11.14
N ALA A 14 31.07 -1.41 11.38
CA ALA A 14 30.77 -2.84 11.33
C ALA A 14 29.73 -3.24 12.38
N ARG A 15 29.81 -2.66 13.59
CA ARG A 15 28.82 -2.87 14.64
C ARG A 15 27.43 -2.37 14.22
N ALA A 16 27.33 -1.16 13.68
CA ALA A 16 26.06 -0.60 13.24
C ALA A 16 25.42 -1.46 12.12
N MET A 17 26.23 -1.95 11.19
CA MET A 17 25.78 -2.90 10.16
C MET A 17 25.23 -4.19 10.79
N VAL A 18 25.95 -4.78 11.74
CA VAL A 18 25.49 -6.00 12.45
C VAL A 18 24.20 -5.75 13.22
N GLU A 19 24.06 -4.60 13.88
CA GLU A 19 22.83 -4.24 14.60
C GLU A 19 21.65 -4.14 13.65
N VAL A 20 21.82 -3.49 12.50
CA VAL A 20 20.77 -3.39 11.48
C VAL A 20 20.39 -4.77 10.93
N ALA A 21 21.38 -5.57 10.50
CA ALA A 21 21.14 -6.86 9.89
C ALA A 21 20.48 -7.85 10.87
N ALA A 22 20.95 -7.89 12.12
CA ALA A 22 20.37 -8.76 13.14
C ALA A 22 18.97 -8.29 13.59
N LEU A 23 18.68 -6.99 13.56
CA LEU A 23 17.33 -6.48 13.85
C LEU A 23 16.35 -6.76 12.70
N ALA A 24 16.83 -6.77 11.44
CA ALA A 24 16.03 -7.17 10.29
C ALA A 24 15.67 -8.66 10.36
N ALA A 25 16.66 -9.51 10.65
CA ALA A 25 16.49 -10.97 10.74
C ALA A 25 15.55 -11.45 11.88
N VAL A 26 15.25 -10.59 12.86
CA VAL A 26 14.29 -10.93 13.95
C VAL A 26 12.90 -10.37 13.70
N SER A 27 12.70 -9.64 12.59
CA SER A 27 11.47 -8.89 12.32
C SER A 27 10.25 -9.77 12.06
N ASP A 28 10.45 -10.88 11.36
CA ASP A 28 9.45 -11.90 11.02
C ASP A 28 9.20 -12.91 12.16
N GLY A 29 9.91 -12.75 13.28
CA GLY A 29 9.83 -13.62 14.46
C GLY A 29 10.50 -14.99 14.29
N LYS A 30 11.17 -15.26 13.16
CA LYS A 30 11.85 -16.54 12.87
C LYS A 30 13.22 -16.30 12.25
N VAL A 31 14.24 -16.28 13.09
CA VAL A 31 15.63 -16.23 12.61
C VAL A 31 15.98 -17.51 11.86
N GLU A 32 16.19 -17.43 10.55
CA GLU A 32 16.64 -18.55 9.75
C GLU A 32 18.18 -18.76 9.88
N PRO A 33 18.68 -20.01 9.77
CA PRO A 33 20.12 -20.27 9.80
C PRO A 33 20.90 -19.54 8.69
N SER A 34 20.25 -19.33 7.54
CA SER A 34 20.76 -18.60 6.38
C SER A 34 21.07 -17.12 6.70
N GLU A 35 20.24 -16.47 7.49
CA GLU A 35 20.43 -15.06 7.89
C GLU A 35 21.64 -14.90 8.79
N PHE A 36 21.83 -15.82 9.74
CA PHE A 36 22.99 -15.77 10.61
C PHE A 36 24.30 -16.04 9.85
N GLU A 37 24.27 -16.92 8.85
CA GLU A 37 25.43 -17.12 7.97
C GLU A 37 25.71 -15.90 7.09
N SER A 38 24.67 -15.21 6.62
CA SER A 38 24.81 -13.94 5.87
C SER A 38 25.47 -12.86 6.74
N ILE A 39 25.01 -12.67 7.98
CA ILE A 39 25.63 -11.74 8.94
C ILE A 39 27.10 -12.10 9.20
N LYS A 40 27.43 -13.39 9.31
CA LYS A 40 28.84 -13.83 9.46
C LYS A 40 29.67 -13.53 8.22
N ALA A 41 29.11 -13.70 7.03
CA ALA A 41 29.78 -13.39 5.77
C ALA A 41 30.10 -11.89 5.68
N ASP A 42 29.14 -11.04 6.04
CA ASP A 42 29.32 -9.57 6.06
C ASP A 42 30.39 -9.13 7.07
N ILE A 43 30.40 -9.72 8.27
CA ILE A 43 31.45 -9.44 9.28
C ILE A 43 32.85 -9.85 8.75
N ARG A 44 32.93 -10.96 8.00
CA ARG A 44 34.20 -11.45 7.44
C ARG A 44 34.69 -10.56 6.29
N SER A 45 33.77 -10.08 5.45
CA SER A 45 34.09 -9.22 4.30
C SER A 45 34.36 -7.77 4.68
N PHE A 46 33.93 -7.32 5.88
CA PHE A 46 34.09 -5.95 6.31
C PHE A 46 35.59 -5.53 6.41
N PRO A 47 36.01 -4.48 5.69
CA PRO A 47 37.39 -4.03 5.66
C PRO A 47 37.77 -3.30 6.96
N GLY A 48 39.03 -3.43 7.38
CA GLY A 48 39.55 -2.70 8.54
C GLY A 48 39.15 -3.27 9.91
N VAL A 49 38.58 -4.48 9.94
CA VAL A 49 38.19 -5.19 11.18
C VAL A 49 39.08 -6.44 11.37
N GLY A 50 39.77 -6.52 12.51
CA GLY A 50 40.67 -7.62 12.86
C GLY A 50 39.97 -8.91 13.26
N GLY A 51 40.72 -10.02 13.37
CA GLY A 51 40.15 -11.34 13.72
C GLY A 51 39.44 -11.38 15.08
N VAL A 52 40.00 -10.70 16.09
CA VAL A 52 39.41 -10.60 17.44
C VAL A 52 38.12 -9.78 17.41
N GLU A 53 38.12 -8.68 16.67
CA GLU A 53 36.96 -7.81 16.49
C GLU A 53 35.81 -8.55 15.79
N ARG A 54 36.13 -9.30 14.73
CA ARG A 54 35.16 -10.17 14.04
C ARG A 54 34.56 -11.19 15.00
N GLY A 55 35.38 -11.84 15.83
CA GLY A 55 34.90 -12.78 16.85
C GLY A 55 33.94 -12.12 17.85
N ARG A 56 34.23 -10.89 18.31
CA ARG A 56 33.31 -10.12 19.16
C ARG A 56 32.02 -9.76 18.43
N LEU A 57 32.09 -9.32 17.18
CA LEU A 57 30.90 -8.96 16.39
C LEU A 57 30.00 -10.18 16.16
N MET A 58 30.57 -11.36 15.92
CA MET A 58 29.79 -12.61 15.78
C MET A 58 29.09 -13.01 17.08
N ALA A 59 29.77 -12.88 18.23
CA ALA A 59 29.15 -13.14 19.54
C ALA A 59 28.09 -12.09 19.89
N TYR A 60 28.29 -10.84 19.46
CA TYR A 60 27.32 -9.77 19.62
C TYR A 60 26.07 -10.02 18.76
N ALA A 61 26.25 -10.40 17.49
CA ALA A 61 25.18 -10.78 16.58
C ALA A 61 24.33 -11.94 17.15
N SER A 62 24.98 -13.00 17.66
CA SER A 62 24.26 -14.14 18.23
C SER A 62 23.46 -13.78 19.49
N THR A 63 23.90 -12.77 20.24
CA THR A 63 23.15 -12.24 21.39
C THR A 63 21.94 -11.44 20.92
N LEU A 64 22.11 -10.56 19.92
CA LEU A 64 21.03 -9.74 19.37
C LEU A 64 19.88 -10.58 18.78
N LEU A 65 20.22 -11.68 18.09
CA LEU A 65 19.25 -12.58 17.49
C LEU A 65 18.39 -13.34 18.52
N ARG A 66 18.80 -13.39 19.79
CA ARG A 66 18.15 -14.21 20.84
C ARG A 66 17.53 -13.39 21.96
N ASP A 67 17.97 -12.16 22.18
CA ASP A 67 17.57 -11.34 23.33
C ASP A 67 16.83 -10.06 22.92
N PRO A 68 15.50 -9.97 23.19
CA PRO A 68 14.70 -8.77 22.94
C PRO A 68 15.22 -7.50 23.64
N ALA A 69 15.82 -7.62 24.82
CA ALA A 69 16.37 -6.46 25.53
C ALA A 69 17.62 -5.92 24.81
N ALA A 70 18.46 -6.81 24.27
CA ALA A 70 19.59 -6.45 23.44
C ALA A 70 19.16 -5.75 22.14
N GLN A 71 18.08 -6.21 21.52
CA GLN A 71 17.47 -5.59 20.32
C GLN A 71 17.00 -4.17 20.59
N GLN A 72 16.25 -3.95 21.68
CA GLN A 72 15.79 -2.60 22.07
C GLN A 72 16.98 -1.66 22.36
N SER A 73 18.03 -2.17 23.01
CA SER A 73 19.26 -1.41 23.26
C SER A 73 19.96 -1.00 21.95
N ALA A 74 20.02 -1.91 20.97
CA ALA A 74 20.62 -1.65 19.67
C ALA A 74 19.85 -0.57 18.90
N ILE A 75 18.51 -0.66 18.85
CA ILE A 75 17.65 0.37 18.23
C ILE A 75 17.91 1.75 18.83
N LYS A 76 17.97 1.85 20.17
CA LYS A 76 18.23 3.12 20.86
C LYS A 76 19.64 3.67 20.57
N LYS A 77 20.64 2.79 20.51
CA LYS A 77 22.03 3.17 20.19
C LYS A 77 22.16 3.66 18.76
N LEU A 78 21.56 2.97 17.80
CA LEU A 78 21.46 3.37 16.40
C LEU A 78 20.89 4.80 16.25
N GLY A 79 19.86 5.15 17.02
CA GLY A 79 19.30 6.50 17.07
C GLY A 79 20.27 7.58 17.58
N SER A 80 21.25 7.21 18.42
CA SER A 80 22.25 8.12 18.98
C SER A 80 23.50 8.33 18.13
N ILE A 81 23.68 7.58 17.02
CA ILE A 81 24.82 7.72 16.11
C ILE A 81 24.63 8.94 15.21
N GLY A 82 25.70 9.60 14.76
CA GLY A 82 25.65 10.77 13.85
C GLY A 82 24.82 10.55 12.56
N ALA A 83 24.24 11.63 12.04
CA ALA A 83 23.24 11.61 10.96
C ALA A 83 23.68 10.84 9.70
N ASP A 84 24.95 10.97 9.31
CA ASP A 84 25.52 10.29 8.13
C ASP A 84 25.59 8.77 8.27
N VAL A 85 25.77 8.27 9.49
CA VAL A 85 25.79 6.83 9.76
C VAL A 85 24.36 6.30 9.83
N ARG A 86 23.43 7.05 10.43
CA ARG A 86 22.00 6.70 10.44
C ARG A 86 21.46 6.59 9.02
N ALA A 87 21.79 7.55 8.15
CA ALA A 87 21.36 7.54 6.74
C ALA A 87 21.88 6.30 5.99
N ARG A 88 23.14 5.91 6.24
CA ARG A 88 23.72 4.69 5.64
C ARG A 88 23.09 3.42 6.18
N ALA A 89 22.83 3.36 7.49
CA ALA A 89 22.16 2.24 8.13
C ALA A 89 20.74 2.02 7.59
N VAL A 90 19.95 3.09 7.45
CA VAL A 90 18.62 3.04 6.83
C VAL A 90 18.68 2.52 5.41
N ARG A 91 19.53 3.12 4.56
CA ARG A 91 19.66 2.69 3.16
C ARG A 91 20.10 1.24 3.02
N ALA A 92 21.03 0.80 3.86
CA ALA A 92 21.48 -0.58 3.87
C ALA A 92 20.35 -1.55 4.29
N ALA A 93 19.59 -1.20 5.34
CA ALA A 93 18.43 -2.00 5.78
C ALA A 93 17.37 -2.12 4.68
N THR A 94 17.00 -1.00 4.08
CA THR A 94 15.99 -0.96 3.00
C THR A 94 16.48 -1.71 1.76
N SER A 95 17.76 -1.58 1.40
CA SER A 95 18.33 -2.32 0.26
C SER A 95 18.42 -3.82 0.51
N ALA A 96 18.68 -4.26 1.74
CA ALA A 96 18.75 -5.67 2.08
C ALA A 96 17.37 -6.34 1.94
N ILE A 97 16.33 -5.70 2.49
CA ILE A 97 14.95 -6.22 2.42
C ILE A 97 14.43 -6.20 0.97
N LEU A 98 14.80 -5.18 0.18
CA LEU A 98 14.43 -5.12 -1.25
C LEU A 98 15.22 -6.09 -2.13
N ALA A 99 16.33 -6.68 -1.66
CA ALA A 99 17.16 -7.58 -2.47
C ALA A 99 16.44 -8.87 -2.85
N ASP A 100 15.53 -9.33 -2.00
CA ASP A 100 14.70 -10.51 -2.25
C ASP A 100 13.52 -10.23 -3.19
N GLY A 101 13.38 -8.99 -3.65
CA GLY A 101 12.40 -8.56 -4.65
C GLY A 101 10.99 -8.32 -4.09
N TYR A 102 10.70 -8.66 -2.84
CA TYR A 102 9.43 -8.35 -2.19
C TYR A 102 9.65 -8.12 -0.70
N ALA A 103 9.05 -7.06 -0.14
CA ALA A 103 9.09 -6.77 1.29
C ALA A 103 7.84 -7.35 1.98
N ALA A 104 8.02 -8.33 2.87
CA ALA A 104 6.95 -8.94 3.63
C ALA A 104 6.36 -7.97 4.68
N PRO A 105 5.09 -8.16 5.13
CA PRO A 105 4.44 -7.27 6.08
C PRO A 105 5.23 -7.05 7.39
N ASP A 106 5.92 -8.09 7.89
CA ASP A 106 6.68 -7.98 9.13
C ASP A 106 8.03 -7.26 8.93
N GLU A 107 8.64 -7.36 7.75
CA GLU A 107 9.84 -6.60 7.37
C GLU A 107 9.51 -5.11 7.21
N VAL A 108 8.34 -4.78 6.63
CA VAL A 108 7.85 -3.40 6.53
C VAL A 108 7.62 -2.81 7.92
N LYS A 109 6.97 -3.55 8.84
CA LYS A 109 6.82 -3.11 10.25
C LYS A 109 8.17 -2.88 10.93
N PHE A 110 9.16 -3.70 10.64
CA PHE A 110 10.51 -3.48 11.14
C PHE A 110 11.15 -2.21 10.58
N LEU A 111 11.06 -1.98 9.27
CA LEU A 111 11.54 -0.76 8.65
C LEU A 111 10.85 0.47 9.24
N GLU A 112 9.54 0.44 9.46
CA GLU A 112 8.83 1.53 10.13
C GLU A 112 9.38 1.81 11.54
N ARG A 113 9.63 0.75 12.33
CA ARG A 113 10.23 0.87 13.67
C ARG A 113 11.64 1.43 13.59
N LEU A 114 12.43 1.02 12.59
CA LEU A 114 13.80 1.49 12.36
C LEU A 114 13.79 2.98 11.98
N TYR A 115 12.92 3.40 11.05
CA TYR A 115 12.76 4.80 10.64
C TYR A 115 12.35 5.67 11.83
N LYS A 116 11.34 5.25 12.60
CA LYS A 116 10.90 5.94 13.83
C LYS A 116 12.04 6.09 14.83
N ALA A 117 12.79 5.02 15.10
CA ALA A 117 13.90 5.04 16.03
C ALA A 117 15.07 5.93 15.58
N LEU A 118 15.30 6.00 14.28
CA LEU A 118 16.35 6.83 13.67
C LEU A 118 15.89 8.27 13.39
N SER A 119 14.65 8.61 13.76
CA SER A 119 14.01 9.92 13.52
C SER A 119 13.91 10.29 12.03
N TYR A 120 13.67 9.29 11.18
CA TYR A 120 13.30 9.49 9.76
C TYR A 120 11.77 9.42 9.59
N PRO A 121 11.20 10.23 8.69
CA PRO A 121 9.78 10.16 8.37
C PRO A 121 9.45 8.82 7.69
N VAL A 122 8.36 8.18 8.10
CA VAL A 122 7.94 6.88 7.55
C VAL A 122 7.56 7.01 6.07
N GLU A 123 7.22 8.21 5.62
CA GLU A 123 6.83 8.46 4.22
C GLU A 123 7.99 8.26 3.24
N ASP A 124 9.23 8.47 3.72
CA ASP A 124 10.44 8.18 2.96
C ASP A 124 10.65 6.67 2.77
N LEU A 125 10.20 5.86 3.74
CA LEU A 125 10.24 4.40 3.64
C LEU A 125 9.30 3.92 2.52
N TYR A 126 8.03 4.34 2.54
CA TYR A 126 7.09 3.93 1.49
C TYR A 126 7.52 4.44 0.12
N SER A 127 8.05 5.66 0.05
CA SER A 127 8.65 6.18 -1.19
C SER A 127 9.84 5.35 -1.67
N ALA A 128 10.68 4.86 -0.75
CA ALA A 128 11.81 3.99 -1.08
C ALA A 128 11.36 2.57 -1.50
N LEU A 129 10.36 2.02 -0.83
CA LEU A 129 9.74 0.73 -1.19
C LEU A 129 9.11 0.80 -2.57
N HIS A 130 8.37 1.88 -2.89
CA HIS A 130 7.80 2.07 -4.23
C HIS A 130 8.86 2.23 -5.31
N ARG A 131 9.95 2.96 -5.05
CA ARG A 131 11.07 3.05 -6.01
C ARG A 131 11.77 1.71 -6.21
N GLY A 132 11.90 0.90 -5.16
CA GLY A 132 12.47 -0.45 -5.22
C GLY A 132 11.55 -1.45 -5.91
N SER A 133 10.25 -1.36 -5.70
CA SER A 133 9.24 -2.23 -6.33
C SER A 133 9.07 -1.94 -7.82
N VAL A 134 9.38 -0.72 -8.28
CA VAL A 134 9.42 -0.40 -9.72
C VAL A 134 10.47 -1.23 -10.46
N ALA A 135 11.52 -1.73 -9.79
CA ALA A 135 12.50 -2.62 -10.41
C ALA A 135 11.94 -4.01 -10.77
N LEU A 136 10.77 -4.42 -10.21
CA LEU A 136 10.11 -5.67 -10.62
C LEU A 136 9.44 -5.56 -11.99
N ASP A 137 9.11 -4.34 -12.44
CA ASP A 137 8.47 -4.07 -13.73
C ASP A 137 9.47 -3.53 -14.79
N GLU A 138 10.77 -3.52 -14.45
CA GLU A 138 11.84 -3.17 -15.38
C GLU A 138 12.40 -4.42 -16.08
N PRO A 139 12.71 -4.35 -17.40
CA PRO A 139 13.29 -5.48 -18.11
C PRO A 139 14.61 -5.93 -17.49
N VAL A 140 14.68 -7.18 -17.03
CA VAL A 140 15.91 -7.80 -16.51
C VAL A 140 16.94 -7.95 -17.63
N ALA A 141 18.07 -7.26 -17.50
CA ALA A 141 19.18 -7.35 -18.44
C ALA A 141 19.88 -8.73 -18.35
N VAL A 142 19.56 -9.64 -19.28
CA VAL A 142 20.09 -11.01 -19.33
C VAL A 142 21.52 -11.13 -19.89
N ALA A 143 22.09 -10.07 -20.47
CA ALA A 143 23.49 -10.07 -20.92
C ALA A 143 24.08 -8.65 -21.03
N PRO A 144 25.37 -8.45 -20.69
CA PRO A 144 26.06 -7.20 -20.96
C PRO A 144 26.29 -7.01 -22.47
N GLU A 145 25.95 -5.82 -22.99
CA GLU A 145 26.19 -5.45 -24.39
C GLU A 145 27.70 -5.20 -24.62
N THR A 146 28.35 -6.10 -25.37
CA THR A 146 29.74 -5.89 -25.83
C THR A 146 29.73 -5.08 -27.12
N ARG A 147 29.93 -3.76 -27.02
CA ARG A 147 30.04 -2.91 -28.21
C ARG A 147 31.35 -3.16 -28.95
N THR A 148 31.26 -3.81 -30.11
CA THR A 148 32.35 -3.86 -31.08
C THR A 148 32.38 -2.57 -31.89
N THR A 149 33.58 -2.01 -32.10
CA THR A 149 33.79 -0.81 -32.89
C THR A 149 33.32 -1.03 -34.33
N GLY A 150 32.22 -0.38 -34.71
CA GLY A 150 31.68 -0.44 -36.07
C GLY A 150 32.51 0.33 -37.10
N VAL A 151 32.18 0.15 -38.38
CA VAL A 151 32.79 0.87 -39.52
C VAL A 151 32.32 2.34 -39.50
N PRO A 152 33.22 3.33 -39.65
CA PRO A 152 32.84 4.74 -39.62
C PRO A 152 31.92 5.11 -40.80
N ILE A 153 30.82 5.80 -40.49
CA ILE A 153 29.83 6.25 -41.47
C ILE A 153 30.45 7.42 -42.28
N PRO A 154 30.38 7.41 -43.62
CA PRO A 154 30.86 8.51 -44.45
C PRO A 154 30.16 9.84 -44.13
N ALA A 155 30.91 10.95 -44.17
CA ALA A 155 30.39 12.28 -43.90
C ALA A 155 29.30 12.67 -44.92
N GLN A 156 28.17 13.18 -44.42
CA GLN A 156 27.02 13.59 -45.21
C GLN A 156 27.36 14.83 -46.06
N PRO A 157 27.06 14.84 -47.37
CA PRO A 157 27.26 16.02 -48.21
C PRO A 157 26.38 17.19 -47.74
N PRO A 158 26.80 18.45 -47.97
CA PRO A 158 26.10 19.63 -47.47
C PRO A 158 24.67 19.66 -48.01
N ALA A 159 23.70 19.74 -47.10
CA ALA A 159 22.29 19.74 -47.41
C ALA A 159 21.96 20.87 -48.39
N SER A 160 21.48 20.51 -49.57
CA SER A 160 20.74 21.44 -50.43
C SER A 160 19.56 21.99 -49.63
N SER A 161 19.41 23.32 -49.61
CA SER A 161 18.27 24.01 -49.04
C SER A 161 17.01 23.69 -49.84
N SER A 162 16.47 22.49 -49.68
CA SER A 162 15.23 22.06 -50.31
C SER A 162 14.09 22.24 -49.32
N GLY A 163 13.35 23.35 -49.48
CA GLY A 163 11.91 23.44 -49.30
C GLY A 163 11.35 23.06 -47.93
N GLY A 164 10.76 24.05 -47.25
CA GLY A 164 9.89 23.81 -46.10
C GLY A 164 8.87 22.70 -46.36
N ILE A 165 8.41 22.08 -45.27
CA ILE A 165 7.49 20.96 -45.24
C ILE A 165 6.29 21.25 -46.16
N ARG A 166 6.21 20.59 -47.32
CA ARG A 166 5.04 20.65 -48.20
C ARG A 166 4.02 19.66 -47.68
N ILE A 167 3.02 20.18 -46.99
CA ILE A 167 1.88 19.39 -46.54
C ILE A 167 0.95 19.16 -47.74
N ASP A 168 0.64 17.90 -48.00
CA ASP A 168 -0.39 17.52 -48.95
C ASP A 168 -1.77 17.79 -48.33
N HIS A 169 -2.41 18.87 -48.76
CA HIS A 169 -3.70 19.29 -48.23
C HIS A 169 -4.81 18.25 -48.47
N GLY A 170 -4.76 17.52 -49.58
CA GLY A 170 -5.75 16.46 -49.87
C GLY A 170 -5.59 15.28 -48.92
N ARG A 171 -4.34 14.91 -48.59
CA ARG A 171 -4.08 13.87 -47.58
C ARG A 171 -4.48 14.33 -46.17
N LEU A 172 -4.26 15.60 -45.85
CA LEU A 172 -4.64 16.18 -44.56
C LEU A 172 -6.17 16.21 -44.38
N GLU A 173 -6.91 16.63 -45.41
CA GLU A 173 -8.38 16.62 -45.39
C GLU A 173 -8.93 15.20 -45.28
N ARG A 174 -8.34 14.24 -46.01
CA ARG A 174 -8.73 12.83 -45.91
C ARG A 174 -8.52 12.29 -44.50
N ILE A 175 -7.33 12.48 -43.93
CA ILE A 175 -7.01 12.05 -42.56
C ILE A 175 -7.97 12.70 -41.56
N LYS A 176 -8.24 14.01 -41.69
CA LYS A 176 -9.21 14.72 -40.84
C LYS A 176 -10.61 14.10 -40.92
N SER A 177 -11.10 13.80 -42.13
CA SER A 177 -12.41 13.17 -42.31
C SER A 177 -12.48 11.75 -41.75
N GLU A 178 -11.41 10.96 -41.92
CA GLU A 178 -11.28 9.61 -41.37
C GLU A 178 -11.28 9.67 -39.83
N THR A 179 -10.49 10.57 -39.23
CA THR A 179 -10.51 10.77 -37.76
C THR A 179 -11.85 11.28 -37.26
N SER A 180 -12.53 12.19 -37.98
CA SER A 180 -13.84 12.69 -37.59
C SER A 180 -14.88 11.58 -37.61
N ALA A 181 -14.89 10.75 -38.65
CA ALA A 181 -15.81 9.61 -38.76
C ALA A 181 -15.56 8.56 -37.67
N VAL A 182 -14.30 8.26 -37.35
CA VAL A 182 -13.95 7.37 -36.24
C VAL A 182 -14.32 7.98 -34.89
N SER A 183 -14.09 9.28 -34.69
CA SER A 183 -14.49 9.99 -33.48
C SER A 183 -16.02 10.04 -33.31
N GLU A 184 -16.80 10.21 -34.38
CA GLU A 184 -18.26 10.13 -34.34
C GLU A 184 -18.74 8.72 -34.01
N LEU A 185 -18.09 7.70 -34.59
CA LEU A 185 -18.42 6.30 -34.32
C LEU A 185 -18.10 5.92 -32.88
N LEU A 186 -16.94 6.34 -32.36
CA LEU A 186 -16.57 6.15 -30.95
C LEU A 186 -17.41 7.01 -30.01
N ALA A 187 -17.80 8.22 -30.41
CA ALA A 187 -18.73 9.04 -29.63
C ALA A 187 -20.04 8.30 -29.41
N GLY A 188 -20.54 7.58 -30.42
CA GLY A 188 -21.70 6.69 -30.29
C GLY A 188 -21.52 5.50 -29.32
N ILE A 189 -20.27 5.07 -29.07
CA ILE A 189 -19.94 4.01 -28.09
C ILE A 189 -19.82 4.57 -26.67
N PHE A 190 -19.40 5.84 -26.54
CA PHE A 190 -19.30 6.56 -25.26
C PHE A 190 -20.53 7.41 -24.93
N ILE A 191 -21.59 7.35 -25.74
CA ILE A 191 -22.92 7.70 -25.27
C ILE A 191 -23.29 6.57 -24.31
N GLU A 192 -23.04 6.80 -23.02
CA GLU A 192 -23.95 6.29 -21.99
C GLU A 192 -25.35 6.56 -22.54
N GLU A 193 -26.06 5.50 -22.91
CA GLU A 193 -27.49 5.54 -23.18
C GLU A 193 -28.05 6.53 -22.16
N GLU A 194 -28.50 7.69 -22.64
CA GLU A 194 -29.02 8.73 -21.75
C GLU A 194 -29.98 7.98 -20.84
N PRO A 195 -29.69 7.91 -19.53
CA PRO A 195 -30.47 7.09 -18.63
C PRO A 195 -31.91 7.48 -18.94
N PRO A 196 -32.77 6.52 -19.35
CA PRO A 196 -34.08 6.81 -19.90
C PRO A 196 -34.68 7.90 -19.04
N ALA A 197 -34.99 9.07 -19.65
CA ALA A 197 -35.32 10.33 -18.98
C ALA A 197 -35.71 10.07 -17.53
N PRO A 198 -34.85 10.44 -16.55
CA PRO A 198 -34.78 9.81 -15.22
C PRO A 198 -36.20 9.53 -14.80
N PRO A 199 -36.62 8.25 -14.68
CA PRO A 199 -38.01 7.85 -14.83
C PRO A 199 -38.92 8.83 -14.13
N SER A 200 -39.46 9.83 -14.84
CA SER A 200 -40.22 10.93 -14.25
C SER A 200 -39.71 11.39 -12.86
N GLN A 201 -38.41 11.64 -12.57
CA GLN A 201 -37.90 11.81 -11.19
C GLN A 201 -38.76 10.99 -10.24
N ALA A 202 -38.82 9.64 -10.35
CA ALA A 202 -39.87 8.84 -9.71
C ALA A 202 -40.12 9.44 -8.35
N ARG A 203 -41.23 10.20 -8.23
CA ARG A 203 -41.38 11.28 -7.24
C ARG A 203 -40.79 10.76 -5.96
N GLU A 204 -39.74 11.33 -5.37
CA GLU A 204 -39.21 10.97 -4.02
C GLU A 204 -39.93 9.75 -3.40
N PRO A 205 -39.71 8.49 -3.85
CA PRO A 205 -40.77 7.46 -3.98
C PRO A 205 -42.00 7.75 -3.10
N VAL A 206 -42.87 8.67 -3.55
CA VAL A 206 -43.77 9.52 -2.73
C VAL A 206 -43.87 8.96 -1.34
N ALA A 207 -42.91 9.32 -0.46
CA ALA A 207 -42.59 8.64 0.79
C ALA A 207 -43.63 7.57 1.09
N ALA A 208 -43.50 6.39 0.46
CA ALA A 208 -44.59 5.43 0.50
C ALA A 208 -44.73 5.09 1.96
N GLU A 209 -45.84 5.53 2.57
CA GLU A 209 -46.10 5.49 4.02
C GLU A 209 -45.58 4.17 4.56
N GLY A 210 -44.39 4.29 5.11
CA GLY A 210 -43.49 3.21 5.36
C GLY A 210 -42.98 3.49 6.74
N THR A 211 -42.77 2.42 7.48
CA THR A 211 -42.41 2.41 8.89
C THR A 211 -41.36 3.45 9.30
N PHE A 212 -40.48 3.87 8.38
CA PHE A 212 -39.50 4.93 8.58
C PHE A 212 -39.59 6.00 7.48
N ALA A 213 -39.91 7.24 7.85
CA ALA A 213 -40.03 8.33 6.90
C ALA A 213 -38.70 8.67 6.21
N GLY A 214 -38.67 8.60 4.87
CA GLY A 214 -37.50 8.89 4.04
C GLY A 214 -36.60 7.69 3.77
N LEU A 215 -36.97 6.49 4.24
CA LEU A 215 -36.30 5.23 3.89
C LEU A 215 -37.24 4.41 2.99
N ASP A 216 -36.75 3.83 1.90
CA ASP A 216 -37.61 3.02 1.04
C ASP A 216 -38.05 1.72 1.74
N GLY A 217 -39.11 1.12 1.21
CA GLY A 217 -39.74 -0.05 1.83
C GLY A 217 -38.86 -1.30 1.93
N ALA A 218 -37.82 -1.45 1.10
CA ALA A 218 -36.91 -2.59 1.19
C ALA A 218 -35.94 -2.40 2.36
N HIS A 219 -35.29 -1.23 2.43
CA HIS A 219 -34.39 -0.90 3.54
C HIS A 219 -35.13 -0.77 4.87
N ALA A 220 -36.36 -0.24 4.87
CA ALA A 220 -37.20 -0.14 6.07
C ALA A 220 -37.58 -1.50 6.66
N LYS A 221 -37.84 -2.51 5.80
CA LYS A 221 -38.09 -3.88 6.24
C LYS A 221 -36.84 -4.53 6.82
N LEU A 222 -35.69 -4.33 6.18
CA LEU A 222 -34.41 -4.85 6.66
C LEU A 222 -34.06 -4.25 8.03
N LEU A 223 -34.21 -2.92 8.18
CA LEU A 223 -33.98 -2.23 9.45
C LEU A 223 -34.98 -2.67 10.54
N SER A 224 -36.25 -2.90 10.18
CA SER A 224 -37.24 -3.42 11.13
C SER A 224 -36.87 -4.80 11.67
N LEU A 225 -36.39 -5.69 10.80
CA LEU A 225 -35.93 -7.04 11.16
C LEU A 225 -34.71 -6.97 12.08
N LEU A 226 -33.75 -6.09 11.76
CA LEU A 226 -32.57 -5.84 12.58
C LEU A 226 -32.91 -5.20 13.95
N ALA A 227 -33.93 -4.34 14.03
CA ALA A 227 -34.37 -3.73 15.29
C ALA A 227 -35.14 -4.71 16.20
N GLU A 228 -35.70 -5.78 15.64
CA GLU A 228 -36.37 -6.85 16.38
C GLU A 228 -35.39 -7.94 16.84
N SER A 229 -34.36 -8.19 16.04
CA SER A 229 -33.29 -9.15 16.36
C SER A 229 -32.25 -8.52 17.31
N SER A 230 -31.68 -9.31 18.23
CA SER A 230 -30.67 -8.80 19.16
C SER A 230 -29.32 -8.56 18.48
N GLU A 231 -28.97 -9.41 17.51
CA GLU A 231 -27.74 -9.40 16.72
C GLU A 231 -27.93 -10.45 15.61
N LEU A 232 -27.51 -10.16 14.38
CA LEU A 232 -27.46 -11.15 13.29
C LEU A 232 -26.01 -11.45 12.93
N ASP A 233 -25.71 -12.71 12.62
CA ASP A 233 -24.46 -13.01 11.95
C ASP A 233 -24.47 -12.47 10.51
N ARG A 234 -23.28 -12.25 9.95
CA ARG A 234 -23.12 -11.70 8.60
C ARG A 234 -23.88 -12.50 7.54
N GLN A 235 -23.84 -13.82 7.60
CA GLN A 235 -24.46 -14.69 6.60
C GLN A 235 -26.00 -14.55 6.61
N ALA A 236 -26.60 -14.54 7.79
CA ALA A 236 -28.03 -14.35 7.99
C ALA A 236 -28.48 -12.96 7.52
N PHE A 237 -27.69 -11.92 7.79
CA PHE A 237 -27.96 -10.58 7.27
C PHE A 237 -27.92 -10.54 5.74
N GLU A 238 -26.90 -11.15 5.12
CA GLU A 238 -26.80 -11.21 3.66
C GLU A 238 -27.97 -11.96 3.01
N ASP A 239 -28.43 -13.04 3.65
CA ASP A 239 -29.59 -13.81 3.18
C ASP A 239 -30.88 -13.00 3.25
N GLU A 240 -31.10 -12.22 4.33
CA GLU A 240 -32.25 -11.31 4.44
C GLU A 240 -32.18 -10.15 3.43
N ALA A 241 -31.01 -9.54 3.26
CA ALA A 241 -30.79 -8.49 2.26
C ALA A 241 -31.08 -9.01 0.84
N ARG A 242 -30.62 -10.23 0.52
CA ARG A 242 -30.85 -10.86 -0.79
C ARG A 242 -32.32 -11.18 -1.04
N LYS A 243 -33.08 -11.61 -0.01
CA LYS A 243 -34.55 -11.80 -0.13
C LYS A 243 -35.27 -10.50 -0.50
N LEU A 244 -34.74 -9.37 -0.04
CA LEU A 244 -35.24 -8.03 -0.33
C LEU A 244 -34.65 -7.43 -1.62
N ARG A 245 -33.82 -8.20 -2.36
CA ARG A 245 -33.10 -7.78 -3.57
C ARG A 245 -32.15 -6.59 -3.34
N LEU A 246 -31.60 -6.50 -2.14
CA LEU A 246 -30.60 -5.50 -1.78
C LEU A 246 -29.19 -6.11 -1.82
N LEU A 247 -28.19 -5.27 -2.14
CA LEU A 247 -26.79 -5.60 -1.93
C LEU A 247 -26.47 -5.42 -0.44
N PRO A 248 -25.90 -6.41 0.27
CA PRO A 248 -25.74 -6.35 1.72
C PRO A 248 -24.98 -5.12 2.21
N ASP A 249 -23.78 -4.87 1.67
CA ASP A 249 -22.95 -3.73 2.09
C ASP A 249 -23.62 -2.39 1.72
N GLY A 250 -24.17 -2.28 0.51
CA GLY A 250 -24.90 -1.08 0.08
C GLY A 250 -26.17 -0.81 0.91
N ALA A 251 -26.79 -1.86 1.45
CA ALA A 251 -27.93 -1.71 2.35
C ALA A 251 -27.52 -1.16 3.71
N ILE A 252 -26.37 -1.59 4.24
CA ILE A 252 -25.80 -1.03 5.49
C ILE A 252 -25.47 0.46 5.27
N GLU A 253 -24.81 0.80 4.16
CA GLU A 253 -24.47 2.18 3.81
C GLU A 253 -25.73 3.05 3.72
N THR A 254 -26.74 2.62 2.97
CA THR A 254 -28.00 3.37 2.78
C THR A 254 -28.73 3.60 4.10
N ILE A 255 -28.79 2.58 4.98
CA ILE A 255 -29.43 2.69 6.28
C ILE A 255 -28.63 3.60 7.22
N ASN A 256 -27.30 3.52 7.20
CA ASN A 256 -26.44 4.39 8.00
C ASN A 256 -26.49 5.84 7.54
N GLU A 257 -26.55 6.11 6.23
CA GLU A 257 -26.75 7.45 5.67
C GLU A 257 -28.09 8.04 6.13
N TRP A 258 -29.18 7.26 6.06
CA TRP A 258 -30.48 7.66 6.63
C TRP A 258 -30.39 7.92 8.16
N GLY A 259 -29.57 7.13 8.85
CA GLY A 259 -29.27 7.32 10.27
C GLY A 259 -28.58 8.64 10.56
N PHE A 260 -27.56 9.00 9.78
CA PHE A 260 -26.88 10.29 9.89
C PHE A 260 -27.84 11.46 9.62
N ASP A 261 -28.68 11.38 8.59
CA ASP A 261 -29.64 12.44 8.27
C ASP A 261 -30.67 12.70 9.37
N ARG A 262 -31.03 11.66 10.14
CA ARG A 262 -32.07 11.73 11.18
C ARG A 262 -31.54 11.90 12.60
N PHE A 263 -30.38 11.33 12.87
CA PHE A 263 -29.85 11.17 14.23
C PHE A 263 -28.38 11.60 14.38
N ASP A 264 -27.72 12.04 13.30
CA ASP A 264 -26.31 12.48 13.27
C ASP A 264 -25.31 11.37 13.66
N GLU A 265 -25.69 10.10 13.50
CA GLU A 265 -24.91 8.92 13.87
C GLU A 265 -25.36 7.69 13.04
N PRO A 266 -24.47 6.72 12.73
CA PRO A 266 -24.87 5.47 12.08
C PRO A 266 -25.79 4.62 12.98
N ILE A 267 -26.70 3.87 12.35
CA ILE A 267 -27.69 3.05 13.06
C ILE A 267 -27.23 1.60 13.21
N ILE A 268 -26.49 1.10 12.22
CA ILE A 268 -25.97 -0.26 12.17
C ILE A 268 -24.49 -0.24 12.54
N ASP A 269 -24.13 -1.11 13.48
CA ASP A 269 -22.77 -1.34 13.93
C ASP A 269 -22.37 -2.82 13.75
N GLY A 270 -21.09 -3.03 13.46
CA GLY A 270 -20.45 -4.33 13.28
C GLY A 270 -20.48 -4.90 11.84
N ASP A 271 -19.32 -5.40 11.40
CA ASP A 271 -19.14 -6.00 10.07
C ASP A 271 -19.46 -7.51 10.04
N GLU A 272 -18.98 -8.26 11.04
CA GLU A 272 -19.14 -9.72 11.18
C GLU A 272 -20.43 -10.10 11.93
N ARG A 273 -20.85 -9.23 12.84
CA ARG A 273 -22.11 -9.34 13.57
C ARG A 273 -22.85 -8.02 13.45
N VAL A 274 -23.90 -8.04 12.65
CA VAL A 274 -24.66 -6.86 12.24
C VAL A 274 -25.76 -6.62 13.26
N SER A 275 -25.75 -5.45 13.88
CA SER A 275 -26.78 -5.11 14.87
C SER A 275 -27.10 -3.62 14.87
N VAL A 276 -28.30 -3.28 15.35
CA VAL A 276 -28.67 -1.88 15.59
C VAL A 276 -28.03 -1.42 16.91
N VAL A 277 -27.41 -0.24 16.89
CA VAL A 277 -26.82 0.39 18.08
C VAL A 277 -27.88 0.52 19.19
N GLU A 278 -27.49 0.16 20.42
CA GLU A 278 -28.43 -0.10 21.51
C GLU A 278 -29.39 1.07 21.81
N HIS A 279 -28.90 2.32 21.81
CA HIS A 279 -29.74 3.51 22.08
C HIS A 279 -30.68 3.89 20.94
N PHE A 280 -30.50 3.34 19.74
CA PHE A 280 -31.42 3.53 18.62
C PHE A 280 -32.57 2.52 18.61
N ARG A 281 -32.46 1.39 19.32
CA ARG A 281 -33.51 0.36 19.31
C ARG A 281 -34.85 0.88 19.83
N ASP A 282 -34.83 1.62 20.95
CA ASP A 282 -36.05 2.18 21.53
C ASP A 282 -36.62 3.32 20.67
N LYS A 283 -35.74 4.13 20.07
CA LYS A 283 -36.15 5.23 19.15
C LYS A 283 -36.77 4.68 17.87
N LEU A 284 -36.19 3.64 17.29
CA LEU A 284 -36.74 2.96 16.12
C LEU A 284 -38.06 2.27 16.45
N ARG A 285 -38.22 1.68 17.64
CA ARG A 285 -39.51 1.12 18.06
C ARG A 285 -40.60 2.18 18.22
N GLN A 286 -40.25 3.39 18.65
CA GLN A 286 -41.20 4.50 18.78
C GLN A 286 -41.57 5.10 17.42
N SER A 287 -40.60 5.25 16.50
CA SER A 287 -40.86 5.79 15.16
C SER A 287 -41.71 4.85 14.28
N ARG A 288 -41.79 3.56 14.60
CA ARG A 288 -42.75 2.61 13.99
C ARG A 288 -44.22 2.92 14.29
N VAL A 289 -44.51 3.65 15.37
CA VAL A 289 -45.87 3.88 15.88
C VAL A 289 -46.44 5.22 15.40
N GLU A 290 -45.59 6.14 14.95
CA GLU A 290 -45.96 7.48 14.49
C GLU A 290 -46.13 7.59 12.96
N ALA A 291 -45.97 6.49 12.21
CA ALA A 291 -46.25 6.36 10.79
C ALA A 291 -47.54 5.56 10.55
#